data_AF-A0A852CEP2-F1
#
_entry.id   AF-A0A852CEP2-F1
#
_cell.length_a   1.000
_cell.length_b   1.000
_cell.length_c   1.000
_cell.angle_alpha   90.00
_cell.angle_beta   90.00
_cell.angle_gamma   90.00
#
_symmetry.space_group_name_H-M   'P 1'
#
loop_
_entity.id
_entity.type
_entity.pdbx_description
1 polymer ?
#
loop_
_entity_poly.entity_id
_entity_poly.type
_entity_poly.pdbx_seq_one_letter_code
_entity_poly.pdbx_strand_id
1 'polypeptide(L)'
;SINLMKQLISSSNLFVMQVEMDVYTALKKWMFLQLVPSWNGSLKQLLAEADAWFAKRRKDFEEEMAFLESEQGSAFLPVFSHLRLQYIISDLASARIVERDALIPSEWLCSVYKQQWFAMLRAEQDNDIGPLSSRFPSLQYCWRWTGFNFGFDLLVTYTNRYIIFKRNTLNQPCSGTVSLQPRRSIAFRLRLASFDSSGKVICSRTTGYQILTLEKDQEQVVMNLDSRLLLFPLYICCNFLYTSPEKKAEG
;
A
#
# COMPACT_ATOMS: atom_id res chain seq x y z
N SER A 1 6.21 21.59 -8.13
CA SER A 1 5.78 22.27 -6.88
C SER A 1 5.66 21.25 -5.77
N ILE A 2 6.39 21.46 -4.66
CA ILE A 2 6.52 20.48 -3.57
C ILE A 2 5.25 20.41 -2.70
N ASN A 3 4.67 21.56 -2.34
CA ASN A 3 3.47 21.63 -1.49
C ASN A 3 2.25 20.92 -2.08
N LEU A 4 2.03 21.03 -3.41
CA LEU A 4 0.95 20.32 -4.08
C LEU A 4 1.16 18.80 -4.05
N MET A 5 2.41 18.33 -4.22
CA MET A 5 2.73 16.90 -4.12
C MET A 5 2.55 16.40 -2.69
N LYS A 6 3.00 17.15 -1.67
CA LYS A 6 2.74 16.84 -0.25
C LYS A 6 1.25 16.66 0.02
N GLN A 7 0.42 17.61 -0.43
CA GLN A 7 -1.03 17.54 -0.29
C GLN A 7 -1.61 16.28 -0.97
N LEU A 8 -1.18 15.98 -2.20
CA LEU A 8 -1.64 14.80 -2.96
C LEU A 8 -1.32 13.49 -2.23
N ILE A 9 -0.08 13.30 -1.77
CA ILE A 9 0.35 12.06 -1.09
C ILE A 9 -0.25 11.94 0.31
N SER A 10 -0.44 13.05 1.02
CA SER A 10 -1.12 13.07 2.33
C SER A 10 -2.61 12.68 2.29
N SER A 11 -3.23 12.67 1.10
CA SER A 11 -4.66 12.43 0.93
C SER A 11 -5.03 10.96 1.19
N SER A 12 -5.83 10.72 2.24
CA SER A 12 -6.47 9.41 2.49
C SER A 12 -7.49 8.99 1.42
N ASN A 13 -7.82 9.90 0.49
CA ASN A 13 -8.65 9.64 -0.68
C ASN A 13 -7.83 9.45 -1.98
N LEU A 14 -6.48 9.49 -1.92
CA LEU A 14 -5.63 9.07 -3.03
C LEU A 14 -6.02 7.67 -3.52
N PHE A 15 -5.92 7.47 -4.82
CA PHE A 15 -6.38 6.27 -5.53
C PHE A 15 -5.21 5.74 -6.36
N VAL A 16 -4.42 4.86 -5.75
CA VAL A 16 -3.25 4.21 -6.38
C VAL A 16 -3.75 3.00 -7.20
N MET A 17 -3.18 2.73 -8.37
CA MET A 17 -3.83 1.80 -9.31
C MET A 17 -3.43 0.32 -9.19
N GLN A 18 -2.29 0.01 -8.59
CA GLN A 18 -1.80 -1.38 -8.46
C GLN A 18 -1.23 -1.61 -7.05
N VAL A 19 -0.09 -1.02 -6.70
CA VAL A 19 0.53 -1.16 -5.36
C VAL A 19 1.11 0.17 -4.85
N GLU A 20 1.33 0.30 -3.54
CA GLU A 20 1.92 1.54 -2.98
C GLU A 20 3.38 1.77 -3.40
N MET A 21 4.07 0.72 -3.87
CA MET A 21 5.40 0.83 -4.50
C MET A 21 5.36 1.69 -5.79
N ASP A 22 4.21 1.82 -6.45
CA ASP A 22 4.02 2.74 -7.58
C ASP A 22 4.07 4.20 -7.13
N VAL A 23 3.62 4.52 -5.91
CA VAL A 23 3.70 5.88 -5.36
C VAL A 23 5.13 6.25 -5.06
N TYR A 24 5.89 5.36 -4.42
CA TYR A 24 7.34 5.52 -4.25
C TYR A 24 8.05 5.73 -5.59
N THR A 25 7.74 4.88 -6.58
CA THR A 25 8.33 4.95 -7.92
C THR A 25 7.94 6.24 -8.66
N ALA A 26 6.70 6.71 -8.51
CA ALA A 26 6.24 7.99 -9.07
C ALA A 26 6.92 9.19 -8.40
N LEU A 27 7.09 9.17 -7.07
CA LEU A 27 7.82 10.20 -6.34
C LEU A 27 9.32 10.23 -6.68
N LYS A 28 9.96 9.07 -6.85
CA LYS A 28 11.36 8.96 -7.32
C LYS A 28 11.53 9.62 -8.69
N LYS A 29 10.65 9.29 -9.66
CA LYS A 29 10.61 9.92 -11.00
C LYS A 29 10.35 11.43 -10.93
N TRP A 30 9.39 11.86 -10.10
CA TRP A 30 9.06 13.27 -9.93
C TRP A 30 10.21 14.07 -9.31
N MET A 31 10.84 13.55 -8.26
CA MET A 31 11.99 14.16 -7.60
C MET A 31 13.16 14.34 -8.58
N PHE A 32 13.48 13.31 -9.37
CA PHE A 32 14.44 13.40 -10.46
C PHE A 32 14.08 14.52 -11.47
N LEU A 33 12.82 14.64 -11.88
CA LEU A 33 12.37 15.72 -12.79
C LEU A 33 12.38 17.12 -12.17
N GLN A 34 12.36 17.26 -10.84
CA GLN A 34 12.59 18.56 -10.18
C GLN A 34 14.09 18.88 -10.04
N LEU A 35 14.95 17.86 -9.93
CA LEU A 35 16.41 17.99 -9.80
C LEU A 35 17.14 18.07 -11.15
N VAL A 36 16.53 17.60 -12.23
CA VAL A 36 17.09 17.58 -13.61
C VAL A 36 16.08 18.20 -14.59
N PRO A 37 15.80 19.52 -14.50
CA PRO A 37 14.82 20.18 -15.36
C PRO A 37 15.22 20.23 -16.85
N SER A 38 16.48 19.89 -17.18
CA SER A 38 16.98 19.76 -18.55
C SER A 38 16.76 18.36 -19.16
N TRP A 39 16.24 17.39 -18.40
CA TRP A 39 15.99 16.04 -18.92
C TRP A 39 14.84 16.04 -19.93
N ASN A 40 15.09 15.46 -21.11
CA ASN A 40 14.19 15.48 -22.27
C ASN A 40 13.97 14.08 -22.88
N GLY A 41 14.26 13.01 -22.13
CA GLY A 41 14.10 11.62 -22.57
C GLY A 41 12.63 11.17 -22.65
N SER A 42 12.40 9.93 -23.09
CA SER A 42 11.06 9.36 -23.13
C SER A 42 10.59 8.87 -21.75
N LEU A 43 9.27 8.90 -21.51
CA LEU A 43 8.67 8.38 -20.27
C LEU A 43 9.00 6.90 -19.97
N LYS A 44 9.41 6.12 -20.99
CA LYS A 44 9.88 4.74 -20.83
C LYS A 44 11.28 4.67 -20.19
N GLN A 45 12.16 5.63 -20.53
CA GLN A 45 13.52 5.72 -20.00
C GLN A 45 13.56 6.33 -18.59
N LEU A 46 12.60 7.22 -18.26
CA LEU A 46 12.55 8.02 -17.04
C LEU A 46 12.87 7.27 -15.73
N LEU A 47 12.46 6.00 -15.58
CA LEU A 47 12.82 5.23 -14.38
C LEU A 47 14.29 4.83 -14.36
N ALA A 48 14.82 4.30 -15.47
CA ALA A 48 16.22 3.88 -15.56
C ALA A 48 17.19 5.06 -15.46
N GLU A 49 16.84 6.20 -16.05
CA GLU A 49 17.60 7.45 -15.95
C GLU A 49 17.63 7.98 -14.50
N ALA A 50 16.48 7.97 -13.81
CA ALA A 50 16.41 8.34 -12.40
C ALA A 50 17.24 7.39 -11.52
N ASP A 51 17.08 6.07 -11.70
CA ASP A 51 17.83 5.06 -10.93
C ASP A 51 19.34 5.21 -11.13
N ALA A 52 19.81 5.42 -12.37
CA ALA A 52 21.22 5.66 -12.67
C ALA A 52 21.74 6.98 -12.07
N TRP A 53 20.92 8.04 -12.07
CA TRP A 53 21.28 9.36 -11.53
C TRP A 53 21.42 9.35 -10.01
N PHE A 54 20.51 8.68 -9.29
CA PHE A 54 20.60 8.50 -7.84
C PHE A 54 21.73 7.53 -7.47
N ALA A 55 21.87 6.40 -8.18
CA ALA A 55 22.95 5.43 -7.94
C ALA A 55 24.36 6.01 -8.21
N LYS A 56 24.49 7.00 -9.11
CA LYS A 56 25.73 7.77 -9.26
C LYS A 56 26.00 8.62 -8.01
N ARG A 57 25.02 9.43 -7.58
CA ARG A 57 25.15 10.33 -6.43
C ARG A 57 25.36 9.63 -5.10
N ARG A 58 24.88 8.39 -4.93
CA ARG A 58 25.15 7.59 -3.73
C ARG A 58 26.66 7.42 -3.45
N LYS A 59 27.52 7.53 -4.46
CA LYS A 59 28.99 7.47 -4.32
C LYS A 59 29.61 8.77 -3.81
N ASP A 60 28.86 9.87 -3.80
CA ASP A 60 29.29 11.20 -3.40
C ASP A 60 28.93 11.50 -1.91
N PHE A 61 28.34 10.53 -1.20
CA PHE A 61 27.89 10.62 0.20
C PHE A 61 28.52 9.52 1.08
N GLU A 62 28.43 9.69 2.40
CA GLU A 62 28.79 8.67 3.39
C GLU A 62 27.85 7.45 3.29
N GLU A 63 28.35 6.24 3.56
CA GLU A 63 27.67 4.99 3.17
C GLU A 63 26.25 4.79 3.76
N GLU A 64 25.99 5.41 4.92
CA GLU A 64 24.71 5.34 5.64
C GLU A 64 23.73 6.49 5.32
N MET A 65 24.18 7.58 4.69
CA MET A 65 23.35 8.75 4.42
C MET A 65 22.36 8.50 3.27
N ALA A 66 21.07 8.67 3.52
CA ALA A 66 20.05 8.59 2.48
C ALA A 66 19.98 9.88 1.65
N PHE A 67 19.59 9.79 0.37
CA PHE A 67 19.56 10.96 -0.52
C PHE A 67 18.69 12.10 0.03
N LEU A 68 17.56 11.79 0.69
CA LEU A 68 16.67 12.81 1.28
C LEU A 68 17.29 13.58 2.44
N GLU A 69 18.40 13.11 3.03
CA GLU A 69 19.12 13.77 4.13
C GLU A 69 20.19 14.75 3.60
N SER A 70 20.60 14.59 2.34
CA SER A 70 21.47 15.54 1.66
C SER A 70 20.82 16.92 1.47
N GLU A 71 21.63 17.97 1.28
CA GLU A 71 21.16 19.33 0.99
C GLU A 71 20.13 19.36 -0.16
N GLN A 72 20.40 18.63 -1.24
CA GLN A 72 19.54 18.55 -2.44
C GLN A 72 18.25 17.75 -2.20
N GLY A 73 18.27 16.75 -1.31
CA GLY A 73 17.12 15.91 -0.99
C GLY A 73 16.22 16.47 0.12
N SER A 74 16.76 17.29 1.02
CA SER A 74 16.08 17.80 2.22
C SER A 74 14.71 18.44 1.93
N ALA A 75 14.60 19.21 0.85
CA ALA A 75 13.36 19.86 0.42
C ALA A 75 12.21 18.88 0.09
N PHE A 76 12.53 17.62 -0.20
CA PHE A 76 11.57 16.57 -0.57
C PHE A 76 11.12 15.71 0.63
N LEU A 77 11.83 15.74 1.78
CA LEU A 77 11.46 15.03 3.01
C LEU A 77 9.97 15.19 3.39
N PRO A 78 9.35 16.40 3.33
CA PRO A 78 7.95 16.57 3.71
C PRO A 78 6.93 15.92 2.78
N VAL A 79 7.35 15.42 1.61
CA VAL A 79 6.54 14.64 0.67
C VAL A 79 6.72 13.16 0.94
N PHE A 80 7.97 12.69 1.00
CA PHE A 80 8.28 11.27 1.21
C PHE A 80 7.87 10.77 2.61
N SER A 81 7.81 11.65 3.63
CA SER A 81 7.27 11.31 4.96
C SER A 81 5.78 10.95 4.98
N HIS A 82 5.06 11.14 3.87
CA HIS A 82 3.66 10.70 3.71
C HIS A 82 3.55 9.38 2.94
N LEU A 83 4.66 8.75 2.54
CA LEU A 83 4.65 7.39 2.03
C LEU A 83 4.21 6.42 3.13
N ARG A 84 3.25 5.56 2.79
CA ARG A 84 2.75 4.52 3.70
C ARG A 84 3.66 3.28 3.61
N LEU A 85 4.88 3.44 4.11
CA LEU A 85 5.99 2.47 4.02
C LEU A 85 5.58 1.04 4.42
N GLN A 86 4.67 0.88 5.39
CA GLN A 86 4.16 -0.41 5.84
C GLN A 86 3.40 -1.23 4.78
N TYR A 87 2.93 -0.59 3.71
CA TYR A 87 2.31 -1.23 2.53
C TYR A 87 3.22 -1.20 1.28
N ILE A 88 4.46 -0.70 1.43
CA ILE A 88 5.50 -0.73 0.40
C ILE A 88 6.47 -1.87 0.72
N ILE A 89 6.95 -1.95 1.97
CA ILE A 89 7.83 -3.03 2.43
C ILE A 89 7.00 -4.24 2.94
N SER A 90 5.91 -4.55 2.24
CA SER A 90 5.07 -5.74 2.51
C SER A 90 5.60 -7.02 1.83
N ASP A 91 6.61 -6.90 0.97
CA ASP A 91 7.31 -8.00 0.31
C ASP A 91 8.82 -7.72 0.18
N LEU A 92 9.60 -8.79 0.01
CA LEU A 92 11.07 -8.74 0.00
C LEU A 92 11.67 -8.03 -1.24
N ALA A 93 10.97 -8.03 -2.38
CA ALA A 93 11.48 -7.37 -3.58
C ALA A 93 11.31 -5.85 -3.48
N SER A 94 10.14 -5.37 -3.06
CA SER A 94 9.88 -3.95 -2.80
C SER A 94 10.79 -3.41 -1.69
N ALA A 95 10.94 -4.13 -0.58
CA ALA A 95 11.87 -3.80 0.51
C ALA A 95 13.31 -3.59 0.00
N ARG A 96 13.87 -4.59 -0.71
CA ARG A 96 15.22 -4.52 -1.27
C ARG A 96 15.41 -3.40 -2.29
N ILE A 97 14.38 -3.03 -3.05
CA ILE A 97 14.48 -1.89 -3.98
C ILE A 97 14.62 -0.58 -3.20
N VAL A 98 13.79 -0.35 -2.17
CA VAL A 98 13.85 0.88 -1.36
C VAL A 98 15.18 1.01 -0.62
N GLU A 99 15.71 -0.08 -0.06
CA GLU A 99 17.03 -0.13 0.59
C GLU A 99 18.19 0.14 -0.39
N ARG A 100 18.17 -0.52 -1.55
CA ARG A 100 19.19 -0.37 -2.61
C ARG A 100 19.23 1.06 -3.15
N ASP A 101 18.06 1.64 -3.38
CA ASP A 101 17.91 3.00 -3.89
C ASP A 101 18.40 4.06 -2.88
N ALA A 102 18.38 3.76 -1.58
CA ALA A 102 18.83 4.62 -0.47
C ALA A 102 18.32 6.07 -0.55
N LEU A 103 17.07 6.25 -1.00
CA LEU A 103 16.43 7.57 -0.98
C LEU A 103 15.89 7.92 0.40
N ILE A 104 15.37 6.93 1.12
CA ILE A 104 14.65 7.10 2.39
C ILE A 104 15.59 6.79 3.56
N PRO A 105 15.59 7.59 4.66
CA PRO A 105 16.39 7.32 5.85
C PRO A 105 16.24 5.89 6.36
N SER A 106 17.36 5.25 6.71
CA SER A 106 17.40 3.87 7.19
C SER A 106 16.54 3.67 8.44
N GLU A 107 16.55 4.64 9.37
CA GLU A 107 15.74 4.64 10.59
C GLU A 107 14.24 4.46 10.29
N TRP A 108 13.71 5.10 9.24
CA TRP A 108 12.29 5.01 8.88
C TRP A 108 11.93 3.58 8.45
N LEU A 109 12.83 2.90 7.73
CA LEU A 109 12.66 1.50 7.33
C LEU A 109 12.78 0.57 8.54
N CYS A 110 13.83 0.74 9.37
CA CYS A 110 14.05 -0.05 10.58
C CYS A 110 12.88 0.03 11.57
N SER A 111 12.27 1.21 11.73
CA SER A 111 11.07 1.40 12.56
C SER A 111 9.89 0.57 12.06
N VAL A 112 9.63 0.57 10.75
CA VAL A 112 8.52 -0.18 10.13
C VAL A 112 8.81 -1.67 10.11
N TYR A 113 10.03 -2.11 9.84
CA TYR A 113 10.44 -3.52 9.97
C TYR A 113 10.23 -4.05 11.39
N LYS A 114 10.61 -3.28 12.41
CA LYS A 114 10.39 -3.64 13.82
C LYS A 114 8.91 -3.78 14.16
N GLN A 115 8.06 -2.86 13.68
CA GLN A 115 6.61 -2.92 13.84
C GLN A 115 6.00 -4.14 13.13
N GLN A 116 6.40 -4.40 11.88
CA GLN A 116 5.97 -5.59 11.13
C GLN A 116 6.41 -6.89 11.81
N TRP A 117 7.65 -6.96 12.33
CA TRP A 117 8.16 -8.11 13.08
C TRP A 117 7.37 -8.37 14.38
N PHE A 118 7.08 -7.33 15.15
CA PHE A 118 6.25 -7.48 16.36
C PHE A 118 4.80 -7.82 16.03
N ALA A 119 4.24 -7.30 14.94
CA ALA A 119 2.92 -7.72 14.45
C ALA A 119 2.92 -9.16 13.91
N MET A 120 4.02 -9.64 13.31
CA MET A 120 4.22 -11.04 12.91
C MET A 120 4.19 -11.95 14.14
N LEU A 121 5.01 -11.67 15.15
CA LEU A 121 5.06 -12.44 16.39
C LEU A 121 3.70 -12.46 17.11
N ARG A 122 3.02 -11.31 17.21
CA ARG A 122 1.69 -11.23 17.80
C ARG A 122 0.65 -12.09 17.07
N ALA A 123 0.67 -12.09 15.73
CA ALA A 123 -0.28 -12.84 14.92
C ALA A 123 0.01 -14.36 14.85
N GLU A 124 1.26 -14.77 15.03
CA GLU A 124 1.69 -16.18 15.08
C GLU A 124 1.46 -16.81 16.46
N GLN A 125 1.63 -16.04 17.53
CA GLN A 125 1.40 -16.47 18.92
C GLN A 125 -0.08 -16.34 19.36
N ASP A 126 -1.00 -16.16 18.41
CA ASP A 126 -2.43 -15.91 18.60
C ASP A 126 -2.80 -14.74 19.55
N ASN A 127 -1.83 -13.85 19.82
CA ASN A 127 -1.98 -12.65 20.64
C ASN A 127 -2.62 -11.45 19.89
N ASP A 128 -2.90 -11.59 18.59
CA ASP A 128 -3.63 -10.61 17.80
C ASP A 128 -4.69 -11.31 16.91
N ILE A 129 -5.95 -10.95 17.14
CA ILE A 129 -7.13 -11.46 16.41
C ILE A 129 -7.48 -10.58 15.20
N GLY A 130 -6.76 -9.48 14.98
CA GLY A 130 -7.09 -8.42 14.03
C GLY A 130 -7.77 -7.21 14.69
N PRO A 131 -7.84 -6.06 13.98
CA PRO A 131 -8.15 -4.76 14.58
C PRO A 131 -9.58 -4.62 15.09
N LEU A 132 -9.70 -4.16 16.34
CA LEU A 132 -10.97 -3.82 16.99
C LEU A 132 -11.33 -2.32 16.91
N SER A 133 -10.45 -1.46 16.37
CA SER A 133 -10.74 -0.04 16.15
C SER A 133 -10.04 0.52 14.89
N SER A 134 -10.41 1.74 14.48
CA SER A 134 -10.22 2.21 13.11
C SER A 134 -8.92 3.02 12.86
N ARG A 135 -8.24 2.72 11.73
CA ARG A 135 -7.77 3.67 10.67
C ARG A 135 -6.77 2.99 9.69
N PHE A 136 -6.55 3.66 8.54
CA PHE A 136 -5.43 3.56 7.57
C PHE A 136 -5.45 2.49 6.43
N PRO A 137 -4.73 2.70 5.28
CA PRO A 137 -5.13 2.13 3.98
C PRO A 137 -4.06 1.60 2.95
N SER A 138 -4.45 0.55 2.21
CA SER A 138 -3.79 -0.27 1.15
C SER A 138 -4.43 -0.19 -0.28
N LEU A 139 -3.88 -0.87 -1.32
CA LEU A 139 -4.44 -1.13 -2.69
C LEU A 139 -3.65 -2.26 -3.47
N GLN A 140 -4.14 -3.12 -4.43
CA GLN A 140 -5.48 -3.63 -4.95
C GLN A 140 -5.45 -4.61 -6.33
N TYR A 141 -6.75 -6.37 -7.20
CA TYR A 141 -7.58 -6.95 -8.35
C TYR A 141 -8.39 -8.11 -7.70
N CYS A 142 -8.61 -9.26 -8.36
CA CYS A 142 -8.58 -10.55 -7.64
C CYS A 142 -7.11 -10.86 -7.25
N TRP A 143 -6.46 -9.98 -6.48
CA TRP A 143 -5.25 -10.37 -5.76
C TRP A 143 -5.74 -11.27 -4.62
N ARG A 144 -5.32 -12.53 -4.65
CA ARG A 144 -4.61 -13.06 -3.48
C ARG A 144 -3.56 -12.01 -3.14
N TRP A 145 -3.75 -11.28 -2.05
CA TRP A 145 -2.92 -10.13 -1.72
C TRP A 145 -1.48 -10.59 -1.41
N THR A 146 -0.59 -10.54 -2.40
CA THR A 146 0.77 -11.09 -2.30
C THR A 146 1.67 -10.20 -1.45
N GLY A 147 1.95 -10.64 -0.24
CA GLY A 147 2.76 -9.95 0.77
C GLY A 147 2.56 -10.61 2.12
N PHE A 148 3.24 -10.11 3.16
CA PHE A 148 3.07 -10.67 4.51
C PHE A 148 1.82 -10.12 5.23
N ASN A 149 0.68 -10.79 5.03
CA ASN A 149 -0.60 -10.42 5.64
C ASN A 149 -0.83 -11.06 7.03
N PHE A 150 0.23 -11.32 7.82
CA PHE A 150 0.09 -11.80 9.20
C PHE A 150 -0.71 -13.10 9.35
N GLY A 151 -0.57 -14.02 8.39
CA GLY A 151 -1.33 -15.27 8.31
C GLY A 151 -2.79 -15.12 7.84
N PHE A 152 -3.22 -13.94 7.37
CA PHE A 152 -4.56 -13.74 6.82
C PHE A 152 -4.53 -13.80 5.28
N ASP A 153 -4.82 -14.98 4.73
CA ASP A 153 -4.98 -15.18 3.30
C ASP A 153 -6.36 -14.73 2.81
N LEU A 154 -6.45 -13.45 2.42
CA LEU A 154 -7.67 -12.86 1.88
C LEU A 154 -7.73 -12.98 0.36
N LEU A 155 -8.76 -13.65 -0.14
CA LEU A 155 -9.17 -13.61 -1.55
C LEU A 155 -10.32 -12.61 -1.73
N VAL A 156 -10.26 -11.82 -2.80
CA VAL A 156 -11.28 -10.81 -3.15
C VAL A 156 -11.88 -11.14 -4.51
N THR A 157 -13.12 -11.62 -4.52
CA THR A 157 -13.82 -12.06 -5.73
C THR A 157 -14.86 -11.03 -6.15
N TYR A 158 -14.83 -10.60 -7.41
CA TYR A 158 -15.96 -9.92 -8.05
C TYR A 158 -16.74 -10.92 -8.90
N THR A 159 -18.02 -11.15 -8.58
CA THR A 159 -18.88 -12.08 -9.33
C THR A 159 -20.36 -11.71 -9.19
N ASN A 160 -21.15 -11.88 -10.25
CA ASN A 160 -22.60 -11.61 -10.27
C ASN A 160 -23.04 -10.19 -9.80
N ARG A 161 -22.12 -9.21 -9.87
CA ARG A 161 -22.20 -7.82 -9.35
C ARG A 161 -21.98 -7.66 -7.84
N TYR A 162 -21.57 -8.72 -7.15
CA TYR A 162 -21.12 -8.68 -5.76
C TYR A 162 -19.59 -8.61 -5.69
N ILE A 163 -19.09 -7.94 -4.65
CA ILE A 163 -17.72 -8.07 -4.19
C ILE A 163 -17.76 -8.91 -2.90
N ILE A 164 -17.02 -10.01 -2.92
CA ILE A 164 -17.02 -11.07 -1.91
C ILE A 164 -15.61 -11.21 -1.35
N PHE A 165 -15.49 -11.25 -0.03
CA PHE A 165 -14.25 -11.54 0.67
C PHE A 165 -14.25 -12.98 1.19
N LYS A 166 -13.14 -13.69 1.02
CA LYS A 166 -12.92 -15.04 1.56
C LYS A 166 -11.62 -15.10 2.35
N ARG A 167 -11.68 -15.59 3.58
CA ARG A 167 -10.47 -15.97 4.34
C ARG A 167 -10.10 -17.40 3.94
N ASN A 168 -9.30 -17.58 2.91
CA ASN A 168 -8.82 -18.91 2.53
C ASN A 168 -7.94 -19.50 3.66
N THR A 169 -8.04 -20.79 3.94
CA THR A 169 -7.20 -21.44 4.96
C THR A 169 -6.98 -22.93 4.67
N LEU A 170 -8.02 -23.66 4.26
CA LEU A 170 -7.96 -25.11 4.02
C LEU A 170 -8.33 -25.48 2.58
N ASN A 171 -9.21 -24.71 1.92
CA ASN A 171 -9.87 -25.15 0.69
C ASN A 171 -9.10 -24.84 -0.61
N GLN A 172 -8.05 -24.00 -0.57
CA GLN A 172 -7.18 -23.73 -1.73
C GLN A 172 -5.71 -23.61 -1.31
N PRO A 173 -4.75 -23.98 -2.20
CA PRO A 173 -3.31 -23.92 -1.91
C PRO A 173 -2.86 -22.54 -1.42
N CYS A 174 -2.26 -22.50 -0.23
CA CYS A 174 -1.73 -21.28 0.37
C CYS A 174 -0.26 -21.07 -0.01
N SER A 175 0.07 -19.92 -0.60
CA SER A 175 1.44 -19.58 -1.03
C SER A 175 2.35 -19.05 0.10
N GLY A 176 1.96 -19.25 1.37
CA GLY A 176 2.56 -18.66 2.56
C GLY A 176 1.83 -19.12 3.82
N THR A 177 2.25 -18.65 4.99
CA THR A 177 1.64 -19.05 6.27
C THR A 177 0.18 -18.59 6.39
N VAL A 178 -0.63 -19.37 7.11
CA VAL A 178 -2.03 -19.05 7.43
C VAL A 178 -2.30 -19.28 8.92
N SER A 179 -2.98 -18.33 9.55
CA SER A 179 -3.35 -18.42 10.97
C SER A 179 -4.47 -19.43 11.18
N LEU A 180 -4.25 -20.34 12.12
CA LEU A 180 -5.18 -21.43 12.44
C LEU A 180 -6.24 -21.06 13.48
N GLN A 181 -6.34 -19.80 13.91
CA GLN A 181 -7.43 -19.30 14.77
C GLN A 181 -8.81 -19.63 14.16
N PRO A 182 -9.84 -19.93 14.96
CA PRO A 182 -11.17 -20.20 14.44
C PRO A 182 -11.74 -19.00 13.68
N ARG A 183 -11.62 -17.79 14.25
CA ARG A 183 -12.06 -16.51 13.68
C ARG A 183 -10.90 -15.50 13.67
N ARG A 184 -10.80 -14.70 12.63
CA ARG A 184 -9.89 -13.53 12.52
C ARG A 184 -10.66 -12.35 11.95
N SER A 185 -10.31 -11.14 12.36
CA SER A 185 -10.93 -9.89 11.89
C SER A 185 -10.01 -9.09 10.97
N ILE A 186 -10.62 -8.39 10.01
CA ILE A 186 -9.96 -7.36 9.18
C ILE A 186 -10.79 -6.07 9.22
N ALA A 187 -10.11 -4.93 9.27
CA ALA A 187 -10.75 -3.64 8.99
C ALA A 187 -10.50 -3.27 7.53
N PHE A 188 -11.53 -2.79 6.82
CA PHE A 188 -11.44 -2.50 5.39
C PHE A 188 -12.22 -1.24 4.97
N ARG A 189 -11.91 -0.70 3.79
CA ARG A 189 -12.65 0.41 3.14
C ARG A 189 -12.69 0.19 1.64
N LEU A 190 -13.72 -0.49 1.15
CA LEU A 190 -13.95 -0.60 -0.28
C LEU A 190 -14.44 0.75 -0.83
N ARG A 191 -13.88 1.15 -1.96
CA ARG A 191 -14.16 2.33 -2.78
C ARG A 191 -14.32 1.84 -4.22
N LEU A 192 -15.14 2.51 -5.02
CA LEU A 192 -15.20 2.32 -6.46
C LEU A 192 -15.36 3.68 -7.16
N ALA A 193 -14.85 3.74 -8.37
CA ALA A 193 -15.09 4.80 -9.34
C ALA A 193 -15.27 4.18 -10.74
N SER A 194 -16.06 4.82 -11.58
CA SER A 194 -15.93 4.69 -13.03
C SER A 194 -15.74 6.09 -13.61
N PHE A 195 -14.96 6.20 -14.68
CA PHE A 195 -14.64 7.47 -15.32
C PHE A 195 -15.03 7.43 -16.80
N ASP A 196 -15.36 8.58 -17.38
CA ASP A 196 -15.56 8.72 -18.81
C ASP A 196 -14.22 8.85 -19.56
N SER A 197 -14.29 8.97 -20.89
CA SER A 197 -13.12 9.14 -21.76
C SER A 197 -12.33 10.44 -21.53
N SER A 198 -12.85 11.39 -20.75
CA SER A 198 -12.14 12.59 -20.28
C SER A 198 -11.49 12.43 -18.90
N GLY A 199 -11.68 11.29 -18.24
CA GLY A 199 -11.21 11.04 -16.88
C GLY A 199 -12.10 11.64 -15.79
N LYS A 200 -13.31 12.08 -16.11
CA LYS A 200 -14.28 12.60 -15.14
C LYS A 200 -15.08 11.45 -14.52
N VAL A 201 -15.30 11.50 -13.20
CA VAL A 201 -16.08 10.48 -12.47
C VAL A 201 -17.53 10.45 -12.96
N ILE A 202 -17.99 9.28 -13.41
CA ILE A 202 -19.40 9.02 -13.75
C ILE A 202 -20.14 8.46 -12.54
N CYS A 203 -19.55 7.46 -11.88
CA CYS A 203 -20.10 6.79 -10.71
C CYS A 203 -19.02 6.68 -9.63
N SER A 204 -19.42 6.80 -8.36
CA SER A 204 -18.58 6.38 -7.24
C SER A 204 -19.40 5.74 -6.13
N ARG A 205 -18.78 4.79 -5.42
CA ARG A 205 -19.35 4.06 -4.28
C ARG A 205 -18.26 3.84 -3.22
N THR A 206 -18.66 3.63 -1.98
CA THR A 206 -17.77 3.15 -0.91
C THR A 206 -18.58 2.44 0.16
N THR A 207 -17.98 1.45 0.84
CA THR A 207 -18.56 0.84 2.06
C THR A 207 -18.51 1.76 3.28
N GLY A 208 -17.78 2.89 3.19
CA GLY A 208 -17.17 3.48 4.37
C GLY A 208 -16.07 2.56 4.93
N TYR A 209 -15.64 2.82 6.16
CA TYR A 209 -14.81 1.88 6.92
C TYR A 209 -15.72 0.84 7.58
N GLN A 210 -15.36 -0.45 7.46
CA GLN A 210 -16.08 -1.58 8.05
C GLN A 210 -15.10 -2.57 8.66
N ILE A 211 -15.58 -3.41 9.59
CA ILE A 211 -14.84 -4.55 10.13
C ILE A 211 -15.54 -5.83 9.68
N LEU A 212 -14.78 -6.83 9.28
CA LEU A 212 -15.27 -8.14 8.86
C LEU A 212 -14.52 -9.22 9.66
N THR A 213 -15.26 -10.05 10.40
CA THR A 213 -14.72 -11.23 11.07
C THR A 213 -15.04 -12.46 10.23
N LEU A 214 -14.02 -13.24 9.87
CA LEU A 214 -14.18 -14.45 9.05
C LEU A 214 -13.64 -15.71 9.75
N GLU A 215 -14.46 -16.76 9.72
CA GLU A 215 -14.06 -18.14 9.98
C GLU A 215 -13.20 -18.69 8.83
N LYS A 216 -12.60 -19.86 9.04
CA LYS A 216 -11.78 -20.54 8.03
C LYS A 216 -12.62 -20.84 6.79
N ASP A 217 -12.14 -20.38 5.64
CA ASP A 217 -12.75 -20.52 4.32
C ASP A 217 -14.16 -19.92 4.18
N GLN A 218 -14.59 -19.10 5.15
CA GLN A 218 -15.85 -18.37 5.08
C GLN A 218 -15.82 -17.30 3.99
N GLU A 219 -16.89 -17.24 3.21
CA GLU A 219 -17.15 -16.20 2.21
C GLU A 219 -18.22 -15.23 2.71
N GLN A 220 -18.02 -13.91 2.49
CA GLN A 220 -19.04 -12.91 2.79
C GLN A 220 -19.08 -11.80 1.74
N VAL A 221 -20.29 -11.45 1.31
CA VAL A 221 -20.56 -10.30 0.43
C VAL A 221 -20.31 -9.01 1.23
N VAL A 222 -19.41 -8.16 0.72
CA VAL A 222 -19.07 -6.85 1.33
C VAL A 222 -19.60 -5.65 0.55
N MET A 223 -19.96 -5.82 -0.73
CA MET A 223 -20.75 -4.84 -1.47
C MET A 223 -21.60 -5.51 -2.57
N ASN A 224 -22.82 -5.01 -2.76
CA ASN A 224 -23.65 -5.24 -3.93
C ASN A 224 -23.59 -3.99 -4.84
N LEU A 225 -23.43 -4.19 -6.15
CA LEU A 225 -23.32 -3.12 -7.14
C LEU A 225 -24.54 -3.16 -8.07
N ASP A 226 -25.42 -2.15 -7.97
CA ASP A 226 -26.58 -2.08 -8.87
C ASP A 226 -26.14 -1.93 -10.33
N SER A 227 -26.56 -2.91 -11.14
CA SER A 227 -26.50 -2.94 -12.60
C SER A 227 -26.76 -1.62 -13.31
N ARG A 228 -27.67 -0.77 -12.80
CA ARG A 228 -28.05 0.49 -13.46
C ARG A 228 -26.96 1.58 -13.42
N LEU A 229 -25.95 1.40 -12.56
CA LEU A 229 -24.89 2.38 -12.30
C LEU A 229 -23.47 1.81 -12.50
N LEU A 230 -23.36 0.61 -13.07
CA LEU A 230 -22.11 -0.04 -13.42
C LEU A 230 -21.71 0.27 -14.86
N LEU A 231 -20.70 1.12 -15.01
CA LEU A 231 -20.03 1.41 -16.28
C LEU A 231 -18.56 1.00 -16.17
N PHE A 232 -18.06 0.36 -17.22
CA PHE A 232 -16.68 -0.15 -17.29
C PHE A 232 -15.78 0.79 -18.12
N PRO A 233 -14.46 0.86 -17.85
CA PRO A 233 -13.74 0.12 -16.81
C PRO A 233 -14.12 0.56 -15.38
N LEU A 234 -14.26 -0.44 -14.50
CA LEU A 234 -14.64 -0.25 -13.11
C LEU A 234 -13.38 -0.23 -12.25
N TYR A 235 -13.03 0.95 -11.76
CA TYR A 235 -11.89 1.15 -10.88
C TYR A 235 -12.33 0.88 -9.45
N ILE A 236 -11.86 -0.22 -8.88
CA ILE A 236 -12.07 -0.54 -7.48
C ILE A 236 -10.91 0.10 -6.70
N CYS A 237 -11.10 0.35 -5.40
CA CYS A 237 -10.03 0.65 -4.45
C CYS A 237 -10.40 -0.02 -3.11
N CYS A 238 -9.46 -0.63 -2.37
CA CYS A 238 -9.82 -1.34 -1.13
C CYS A 238 -8.80 -1.15 -0.01
N ASN A 239 -9.33 -0.53 1.03
CA ASN A 239 -8.80 -0.30 2.35
C ASN A 239 -8.50 -1.63 3.08
N PHE A 240 -7.37 -1.87 3.76
CA PHE A 240 -7.13 -3.06 4.59
C PHE A 240 -6.19 -2.81 5.78
N LEU A 241 -6.51 -3.46 6.90
CA LEU A 241 -5.67 -3.62 8.09
C LEU A 241 -5.94 -5.01 8.70
N TYR A 242 -4.89 -5.82 8.86
CA TYR A 242 -4.96 -7.24 9.25
C TYR A 242 -4.61 -7.52 10.73
N THR A 243 -4.06 -6.53 11.42
CA THR A 243 -3.54 -6.61 12.79
C THR A 243 -4.02 -5.42 13.62
N SER A 244 -4.06 -5.59 14.94
CA SER A 244 -4.45 -4.54 15.86
C SER A 244 -3.42 -3.41 15.87
N PRO A 245 -3.85 -2.13 15.74
CA PRO A 245 -2.96 -1.01 15.95
C PRO A 245 -2.43 -1.06 17.38
N GLU A 246 -1.15 -0.75 17.56
CA GLU A 246 -0.55 -0.74 18.88
C GLU A 246 -1.25 0.31 19.75
N LYS A 247 -1.63 -0.09 20.98
CA LYS A 247 -2.08 0.87 21.98
C LYS A 247 -0.95 1.87 22.16
N LYS A 248 -1.19 3.15 21.82
CA LYS A 248 -0.32 4.22 22.30
C LYS A 248 -0.23 4.10 23.82
N ALA A 249 0.98 4.09 24.37
CA ALA A 249 1.15 4.38 25.77
C ALA A 249 0.59 5.78 26.01
N GLU A 250 -0.33 5.91 26.96
CA GLU A 250 -0.75 7.20 27.49
C GLU A 250 0.37 7.70 28.39
N GLY A 251 0.86 8.91 28.12
CA GLY A 251 1.97 9.58 28.79
C GLY A 251 1.89 11.08 28.56
#